data_AF-A0A534Q2F2-F1
#
_entry.id   AF-A0A534Q2F2-F1
#
_cell.length_a   1.000
_cell.length_b   1.000
_cell.length_c   1.000
_cell.angle_alpha   90.00
_cell.angle_beta   90.00
_cell.angle_gamma   90.00
#
_symmetry.space_group_name_H-M   'P 1'
#
loop_
_entity.id
_entity.type
_entity.pdbx_description
1 polymer ?
#
loop_
_entity_poly.entity_id
_entity_poly.type
_entity_poly.pdbx_seq_one_letter_code
_entity_poly.pdbx_strand_id
1 'polypeptide(L)'
;MATSRRRLQSVAKPAPKPDLVDYARDVIRTEAEAVAQVAGRLNGAFARAAEMVLACSGRVVVTGMGKPGFIAQKISATFASTGTPSLYLHPAEAL
;
A
#
# COMPACT_ATOMS: atom_id res chain seq x y z
N MET A 1 -2.89 42.39 -48.54
CA MET A 1 -2.42 40.99 -48.56
C MET A 1 -1.09 40.89 -47.80
N ALA A 2 -1.14 40.61 -46.49
CA ALA A 2 0.04 40.29 -45.70
C ALA A 2 -0.28 39.04 -44.87
N THR A 3 0.23 37.90 -45.31
CA THR A 3 0.05 36.58 -44.71
C THR A 3 0.90 36.47 -43.45
N SER A 4 0.26 36.52 -42.29
CA SER A 4 0.88 36.24 -40.99
C SER A 4 1.27 34.76 -40.92
N ARG A 5 2.56 34.47 -41.12
CA ARG A 5 3.16 33.16 -40.83
C ARG A 5 3.16 32.97 -39.31
N ARG A 6 2.18 32.22 -38.78
CA ARG A 6 2.25 31.67 -37.42
C ARG A 6 3.50 30.82 -37.29
N ARG A 7 4.48 31.33 -36.53
CA ARG A 7 5.65 30.60 -36.06
C ARG A 7 5.15 29.39 -35.26
N LEU A 8 5.31 28.19 -35.82
CA LEU A 8 5.10 26.93 -35.10
C LEU A 8 5.98 26.97 -33.85
N GLN A 9 5.35 27.05 -32.68
CA GLN A 9 6.04 26.93 -31.41
C GLN A 9 6.62 25.51 -31.34
N SER A 10 7.93 25.42 -31.22
CA SER A 10 8.66 24.18 -30.95
C SER A 10 8.11 23.58 -29.66
N VAL A 11 7.50 22.39 -29.76
CA VAL A 11 7.18 21.56 -28.59
C VAL A 11 8.51 21.24 -27.91
N ALA A 12 8.64 21.61 -26.65
CA ALA A 12 9.84 21.35 -25.87
C ALA A 12 10.13 19.84 -25.85
N LYS A 13 11.40 19.47 -26.09
CA LYS A 13 11.86 18.09 -26.05
C LYS A 13 11.52 17.50 -24.66
N PRO A 14 10.85 16.33 -24.57
CA PRO A 14 10.51 15.75 -23.29
C PRO A 14 11.78 15.53 -22.47
N ALA A 15 11.70 15.83 -21.17
CA ALA A 15 12.80 15.65 -20.24
C ALA A 15 13.35 14.21 -20.35
N PRO A 16 14.67 14.01 -20.24
CA PRO A 16 15.26 12.68 -20.26
C PRO A 16 14.59 11.84 -19.17
N LYS A 17 14.16 10.63 -19.54
CA LYS A 17 13.59 9.69 -18.58
C LYS A 17 14.66 9.42 -17.50
N PRO A 18 14.29 9.42 -16.21
CA PRO A 18 15.24 9.07 -15.16
C PRO A 18 15.80 7.67 -15.45
N ASP A 19 17.06 7.43 -15.04
CA ASP A 19 17.60 6.07 -15.05
C ASP A 19 16.66 5.18 -14.23
N LEU A 20 16.14 4.12 -14.86
CA LEU A 20 15.17 3.22 -14.24
C LEU A 20 15.76 2.52 -13.01
N VAL A 21 17.07 2.30 -12.99
CA VAL A 21 17.75 1.71 -11.83
C VAL A 21 17.75 2.69 -10.66
N ASP A 22 18.09 3.95 -10.89
CA ASP A 22 18.06 4.98 -9.84
C ASP A 22 16.63 5.23 -9.35
N TYR A 23 15.66 5.25 -10.25
CA TYR A 23 14.24 5.34 -9.87
C TYR A 23 13.81 4.15 -9.00
N ALA A 24 14.17 2.92 -9.37
CA ALA A 24 13.86 1.75 -8.56
C ALA A 24 14.52 1.79 -7.17
N ARG A 25 15.78 2.26 -7.08
CA ARG A 25 16.47 2.48 -5.81
C ARG A 25 15.73 3.50 -4.94
N ASP A 26 15.27 4.60 -5.53
CA ASP A 26 14.52 5.64 -4.82
C ASP A 26 13.17 5.13 -4.31
N VAL A 27 12.46 4.32 -5.10
CA VAL A 27 11.21 3.67 -4.66
C VAL A 27 11.49 2.79 -3.44
N ILE A 28 12.46 1.89 -3.51
CA ILE A 28 12.79 0.99 -2.39
C ILE A 28 13.20 1.78 -1.14
N ARG A 29 14.00 2.84 -1.30
CA ARG A 29 14.40 3.71 -0.19
C ARG A 29 13.22 4.40 0.46
N THR A 30 12.29 4.93 -0.35
CA THR A 30 11.07 5.58 0.14
C THR A 30 10.20 4.61 0.93
N GLU A 31 10.01 3.38 0.44
CA GLU A 31 9.23 2.36 1.14
C GLU A 31 9.90 1.93 2.45
N ALA A 32 11.24 1.80 2.47
CA ALA A 32 11.99 1.47 3.68
C ALA A 32 11.86 2.56 4.75
N GLU A 33 11.93 3.83 4.37
CA GLU A 33 11.70 4.97 5.26
C GLU A 33 10.27 4.96 5.82
N ALA A 34 9.27 4.67 4.97
CA ALA A 34 7.88 4.56 5.40
C ALA A 34 7.69 3.43 6.44
N VAL A 35 8.31 2.27 6.23
CA VAL A 35 8.30 1.16 7.20
C VAL A 35 8.98 1.55 8.51
N ALA A 36 10.13 2.24 8.44
CA ALA A 36 10.85 2.69 9.64
C ALA A 36 9.99 3.62 10.51
N GLN A 37 9.21 4.51 9.89
CA GLN A 37 8.30 5.42 10.61
C GLN A 37 7.17 4.68 11.36
N VAL A 38 6.81 3.46 10.95
CA VAL A 38 5.77 2.67 11.64
C VAL A 38 6.17 2.35 13.07
N ALA A 39 7.47 2.16 13.36
CA ALA A 39 7.95 1.85 14.70
C ALA A 39 7.51 2.90 15.75
N GLY A 40 7.52 4.18 15.38
CA GLY A 40 7.07 5.28 16.25
C GLY A 40 5.57 5.29 16.55
N ARG A 41 4.77 4.51 15.79
CA ARG A 41 3.31 4.38 15.98
C ARG A 41 2.93 3.17 16.84
N LEU A 42 3.89 2.31 17.18
CA LEU A 42 3.67 1.14 18.03
C LEU A 42 3.58 1.59 19.49
N ASN A 43 2.35 1.74 19.98
CA ASN A 43 2.05 2.20 21.34
C ASN A 43 1.00 1.29 22.00
N GLY A 44 0.43 1.71 23.13
CA GLY A 44 -0.55 0.93 23.87
C GLY A 44 -1.79 0.51 23.05
N ALA A 45 -2.18 1.25 22.01
CA ALA A 45 -3.28 0.84 21.13
C ALA A 45 -2.92 -0.40 20.30
N PHE A 46 -1.67 -0.49 19.84
CA PHE A 46 -1.16 -1.68 19.17
C PHE A 46 -1.16 -2.89 20.11
N ALA A 47 -0.65 -2.73 21.34
CA ALA A 47 -0.62 -3.80 22.34
C ALA A 47 -2.04 -4.34 22.61
N ARG A 48 -3.01 -3.45 22.86
CA ARG A 48 -4.42 -3.85 23.06
C ARG A 48 -5.01 -4.57 21.84
N ALA A 49 -4.70 -4.11 20.63
CA ALA A 49 -5.15 -4.78 19.41
C ALA A 49 -4.58 -6.21 19.29
N ALA A 50 -3.30 -6.39 19.60
CA ALA A 50 -2.67 -7.71 19.61
C ALA A 50 -3.29 -8.63 20.67
N GLU A 51 -3.53 -8.12 21.88
CA GLU A 51 -4.18 -8.87 22.97
C GLU A 51 -5.60 -9.31 22.59
N MET A 52 -6.40 -8.43 21.96
CA MET A 52 -7.73 -8.78 21.48
C MET A 52 -7.70 -9.90 20.42
N VAL A 53 -6.72 -9.86 19.51
CA VAL A 53 -6.52 -10.90 18.50
C VAL A 53 -6.15 -12.23 19.16
N LEU A 54 -5.21 -12.21 20.11
CA LEU A 54 -4.74 -13.42 20.81
C LEU A 54 -5.83 -14.02 21.71
N ALA A 55 -6.71 -13.20 22.28
CA ALA A 55 -7.83 -13.66 23.10
C ALA A 55 -9.06 -14.12 22.28
N CYS A 56 -9.01 -14.01 20.94
CA CYS A 56 -10.14 -14.38 20.09
C CYS A 56 -10.37 -15.90 20.11
N SER A 57 -11.49 -16.34 20.68
CA SER A 57 -11.91 -17.76 20.70
C SER A 57 -12.58 -18.23 19.40
N GLY A 58 -12.92 -17.29 18.52
CA GLY A 58 -13.56 -17.55 17.24
C GLY A 58 -12.57 -17.50 16.08
N ARG A 59 -12.85 -16.62 15.12
CA ARG A 59 -11.98 -16.35 13.98
C ARG A 59 -11.79 -14.85 13.81
N VAL A 60 -10.59 -14.44 13.45
CA VAL A 60 -10.31 -13.08 13.03
C VAL A 60 -10.80 -12.92 11.59
N VAL A 61 -11.68 -11.94 11.34
CA VAL A 61 -12.09 -11.57 9.99
C VAL A 61 -11.30 -10.35 9.58
N VAL A 62 -10.52 -10.46 8.51
CA VAL A 62 -9.76 -9.35 7.93
C VAL A 62 -10.47 -8.90 6.65
N THR A 63 -10.62 -7.60 6.46
CA THR A 63 -11.39 -7.05 5.33
C THR A 63 -10.72 -5.81 4.74
N GLY A 64 -11.01 -5.50 3.48
CA GLY A 64 -10.48 -4.32 2.79
C GLY A 64 -10.88 -4.27 1.31
N MET A 65 -10.95 -3.08 0.72
CA MET A 65 -11.25 -2.86 -0.70
C MET A 65 -10.00 -2.45 -1.48
N GLY A 66 -9.89 -2.86 -2.74
CA GLY A 66 -8.78 -2.47 -3.62
C GLY A 66 -7.43 -3.02 -3.16
N LYS A 67 -6.36 -2.20 -3.21
CA LYS A 67 -5.01 -2.62 -2.77
C LYS A 67 -4.99 -3.13 -1.32
N PRO A 68 -5.64 -2.46 -0.34
CA PRO A 68 -5.83 -3.00 1.00
C PRO A 68 -6.45 -4.40 1.06
N GLY A 69 -7.31 -4.77 0.11
CA GLY A 69 -7.89 -6.12 0.03
C GLY A 69 -6.83 -7.21 -0.17
N PHE A 70 -5.84 -6.97 -1.03
CA PHE A 70 -4.71 -7.90 -1.21
C PHE A 70 -3.83 -8.00 0.06
N ILE A 71 -3.64 -6.89 0.76
CA ILE A 71 -2.91 -6.88 2.04
C ILE A 71 -3.70 -7.63 3.12
N ALA A 72 -5.02 -7.42 3.21
CA ALA A 72 -5.91 -8.11 4.13
C ALA A 72 -5.91 -9.63 3.90
N GLN A 73 -5.92 -10.08 2.64
CA GLN A 73 -5.77 -11.49 2.29
C GLN A 73 -4.44 -12.07 2.81
N LYS A 74 -3.32 -11.35 2.62
CA LYS A 74 -2.01 -11.78 3.13
C LYS A 74 -1.98 -11.82 4.66
N ILE A 75 -2.50 -10.80 5.34
CA ILE A 75 -2.59 -10.78 6.81
C ILE A 75 -3.39 -11.98 7.31
N SER A 76 -4.56 -12.24 6.71
CA SER A 76 -5.39 -13.39 7.11
C SER A 76 -4.65 -14.72 6.92
N ALA A 77 -3.94 -14.90 5.80
CA ALA A 77 -3.14 -16.09 5.57
C ALA A 77 -2.01 -16.23 6.61
N THR A 78 -1.34 -15.13 6.98
CA THR A 78 -0.30 -15.11 8.01
C THR A 78 -0.86 -15.44 9.40
N PHE A 79 -2.01 -14.90 9.78
CA PHE A 79 -2.66 -15.26 11.04
C PHE A 79 -2.98 -16.75 11.07
N ALA A 80 -3.61 -17.27 10.00
CA ALA A 80 -3.95 -18.69 9.92
C ALA A 80 -2.70 -19.59 10.01
N SER A 81 -1.59 -19.22 9.37
CA SER A 81 -0.34 -20.00 9.41
C SER A 81 0.43 -19.90 10.74
N THR A 82 0.12 -18.91 11.57
CA THR A 82 0.76 -18.69 12.89
C THR A 82 -0.12 -19.14 14.05
N GLY A 83 -1.21 -19.86 13.78
CA GLY A 83 -2.07 -20.47 14.81
C GLY A 83 -3.27 -19.62 15.22
N THR A 84 -3.49 -18.45 14.60
CA THR A 84 -4.67 -17.61 14.82
C THR A 84 -5.69 -17.87 13.71
N PRO A 85 -6.81 -18.58 13.96
CA PRO A 85 -7.81 -18.84 12.93
C PRO A 85 -8.33 -17.55 12.28
N SER A 86 -8.20 -17.42 10.96
CA SER A 86 -8.53 -16.18 10.25
C SER A 86 -9.13 -16.43 8.87
N LEU A 87 -10.00 -15.52 8.41
CA LEU A 87 -10.47 -15.46 7.03
C LEU A 87 -10.49 -14.02 6.48
N TYR A 88 -10.37 -13.89 5.17
CA TYR A 88 -10.61 -12.64 4.47
C TYR A 88 -12.06 -12.57 3.99
N LEU A 89 -12.70 -11.41 4.17
CA LEU A 89 -14.04 -11.12 3.64
C LEU A 89 -13.96 -9.86 2.77
N HIS A 90 -14.31 -9.94 1.49
CA HIS A 90 -14.37 -8.73 0.66
C HIS A 90 -15.60 -7.91 1.07
N PRO A 91 -15.48 -6.60 1.36
CA PRO A 91 -16.61 -5.81 1.89
C PRO A 91 -17.91 -5.89 1.06
N ALA A 92 -17.80 -5.99 -0.28
CA ALA A 92 -18.97 -6.14 -1.14
C ALA A 92 -19.71 -7.50 -1.00
N GLU A 93 -19.07 -8.51 -0.43
CA GLU A 93 -19.65 -9.84 -0.16
C GLU A 93 -20.40 -9.87 1.20
N ALA A 94 -20.30 -8.80 1.99
CA ALA A 94 -20.90 -8.68 3.32
C ALA A 94 -22.25 -7.93 3.34
N LEU A 95 -22.76 -7.58 2.15
CA LEU A 95 -24.03 -6.86 1.93
C LEU A 95 -25.22 -7.83 1.80
#